data_AF-E3FWT0-F1
#
_entry.id   AF-E3FWT0-F1
#
_cell.length_a   1.000
_cell.length_b   1.000
_cell.length_c   1.000
_cell.angle_alpha   90.00
_cell.angle_beta   90.00
_cell.angle_gamma   90.00
#
_symmetry.space_group_name_H-M   'P 1'
#
loop_
_entity.id
_entity.type
_entity.pdbx_description
1 polymer ?
#
loop_
_entity_poly.entity_id
_entity_poly.type
_entity_poly.pdbx_seq_one_letter_code
_entity_poly.pdbx_strand_id
1 'polypeptide(L)'
;MDLCLDVEGLLGQLQEDEVSPERKEKLLAAIDAIRFIAASGQSYDFEDYRKSLDANAPPLVIASFETRDEAEAWLKAHPRPPLGAQVLVANEYHRIIYVRETQVRKLLPNPGALEHYLEDMTREGLPAPVATFTRREDAEAWLDSQPEPPSQVFILIAGEYHLAVYHHRIRLRTLYPVRGTPAP
;
A
#
# COMPACT_ATOMS: atom_id res chain seq x y z
N MET A 1 8.93 5.07 -22.93
CA MET A 1 10.34 5.24 -22.53
C MET A 1 10.38 4.92 -21.05
N ASP A 2 11.29 4.04 -20.63
CA ASP A 2 11.34 3.50 -19.28
C ASP A 2 11.73 4.63 -18.30
N LEU A 3 10.77 5.11 -17.51
CA LEU A 3 10.93 6.24 -16.58
C LEU A 3 12.12 6.02 -15.62
N CYS A 4 12.45 4.77 -15.30
CA CYS A 4 13.61 4.44 -14.49
C CYS A 4 14.92 4.84 -15.18
N LEU A 5 15.05 4.62 -16.49
CA LEU A 5 16.23 5.02 -17.27
C LEU A 5 16.37 6.55 -17.34
N ASP A 6 15.25 7.27 -17.53
CA ASP A 6 15.25 8.73 -17.59
C ASP A 6 15.66 9.34 -16.24
N VAL A 7 15.14 8.82 -15.13
CA VAL A 7 15.51 9.26 -13.78
C VAL A 7 16.97 8.90 -13.45
N GLU A 8 17.43 7.71 -13.86
CA GLU A 8 18.83 7.32 -13.69
C GLU A 8 19.78 8.29 -14.41
N GLY A 9 19.47 8.63 -15.66
CA GLY A 9 20.25 9.60 -16.45
C GLY A 9 20.30 10.99 -15.80
N LEU A 10 19.16 11.48 -15.31
CA LEU A 10 19.08 12.77 -14.62
C LEU A 10 19.91 12.78 -13.33
N LEU A 11 19.79 11.73 -12.50
CA LEU A 11 20.57 11.61 -11.27
C LEU A 11 22.07 11.47 -11.56
N GLY A 12 22.45 10.79 -12.64
CA GLY A 12 23.83 10.70 -13.10
C GLY A 12 24.44 12.06 -13.42
N GLN A 13 23.72 12.91 -14.16
CA GLN A 13 24.16 14.28 -14.46
C GLN A 13 24.34 15.12 -13.20
N LEU A 14 23.36 15.08 -12.29
CA LEU A 14 23.45 15.78 -10.99
C LEU A 14 24.64 15.31 -10.15
N GLN A 15 24.99 14.02 -10.25
CA GLN A 15 26.09 13.44 -9.51
C GLN A 15 27.46 13.80 -10.09
N GLU A 16 27.57 13.98 -11.40
CA GLU A 16 28.77 14.50 -12.07
C GLU A 16 29.06 15.95 -11.63
N ASP A 17 28.01 16.79 -11.64
CA ASP A 17 28.08 18.23 -11.33
C ASP A 17 28.25 18.56 -9.83
N GLU A 18 27.88 17.64 -8.95
CA GLU A 18 28.01 17.85 -7.51
C GLU A 18 29.51 17.95 -7.11
N VAL A 19 29.82 18.70 -6.06
CA VAL A 19 31.20 18.88 -5.56
C VAL A 19 31.37 18.30 -4.16
N SER A 20 30.30 18.20 -3.38
CA SER A 20 30.32 17.57 -2.08
C SER A 20 30.39 16.04 -2.20
N PRO A 21 31.42 15.39 -1.63
CA PRO A 21 31.53 13.93 -1.64
C PRO A 21 30.32 13.24 -0.98
N GLU A 22 29.83 13.81 0.12
CA GLU A 22 28.67 13.28 0.86
C GLU A 22 27.39 13.30 0.00
N ARG A 23 27.18 14.38 -0.76
CA ARG A 23 26.01 14.48 -1.65
C ARG A 23 26.14 13.56 -2.87
N LYS A 24 27.34 13.41 -3.43
CA LYS A 24 27.60 12.41 -4.47
C LYS A 24 27.25 10.99 -4.03
N GLU A 25 27.64 10.62 -2.81
CA GLU A 25 27.34 9.31 -2.26
C GLU A 25 25.82 9.08 -2.11
N LYS A 26 25.06 10.09 -1.68
CA LYS A 26 23.59 10.01 -1.61
C LYS A 26 22.95 9.86 -2.99
N LEU A 27 23.44 10.60 -3.99
CA LEU A 27 22.95 10.48 -5.38
C LEU A 27 23.27 9.09 -5.96
N LEU A 28 24.46 8.57 -5.71
CA LEU A 28 24.84 7.20 -6.06
C LEU A 28 23.91 6.16 -5.42
N ALA A 29 23.63 6.29 -4.12
CA ALA A 29 22.71 5.39 -3.45
C ALA A 29 21.30 5.41 -4.06
N ALA A 30 20.82 6.57 -4.53
CA ALA A 30 19.55 6.70 -5.23
C ALA A 30 19.57 6.02 -6.61
N ILE A 31 20.64 6.22 -7.39
CA ILE A 31 20.87 5.55 -8.67
C ILE A 31 20.90 4.03 -8.48
N ASP A 32 21.65 3.55 -7.49
CA ASP A 32 21.78 2.12 -7.19
C ASP A 32 20.45 1.51 -6.74
N ALA A 33 19.59 2.26 -6.05
CA ALA A 33 18.24 1.80 -5.72
C ALA A 33 17.37 1.59 -6.98
N ILE A 34 17.43 2.49 -7.96
CA ILE A 34 16.71 2.35 -9.24
C ILE A 34 17.24 1.14 -10.02
N ARG A 35 18.57 1.02 -10.11
CA ARG A 35 19.21 -0.14 -10.74
C ARG A 35 18.88 -1.44 -10.04
N PHE A 36 18.79 -1.43 -8.71
CA PHE A 36 18.39 -2.60 -7.93
C PHE A 36 16.97 -3.04 -8.27
N ILE A 37 16.01 -2.11 -8.35
CA ILE A 37 14.62 -2.39 -8.77
C ILE A 37 14.58 -3.02 -10.17
N ALA A 38 15.35 -2.48 -11.12
CA ALA A 38 15.42 -3.04 -12.46
C ALA A 38 16.07 -4.43 -12.48
N ALA A 39 17.23 -4.59 -11.82
CA ALA A 39 17.97 -5.83 -11.76
C ALA A 39 17.25 -6.94 -10.98
N SER A 40 16.37 -6.58 -10.04
CA SER A 40 15.51 -7.52 -9.31
C SER A 40 14.21 -7.86 -10.06
N GLY A 41 13.97 -7.27 -11.24
CA GLY A 41 12.77 -7.51 -12.04
C GLY A 41 11.51 -6.83 -11.49
N GLN A 42 11.66 -5.78 -10.67
CA GLN A 42 10.57 -5.10 -9.97
C GLN A 42 10.09 -3.81 -10.65
N SER A 43 10.48 -3.54 -11.91
CA SER A 43 10.12 -2.31 -12.61
C SER A 43 8.61 -2.07 -12.71
N TYR A 44 7.82 -3.08 -13.13
CA TYR A 44 6.37 -2.94 -13.21
C TYR A 44 5.70 -2.78 -11.84
N ASP A 45 6.19 -3.51 -10.82
CA ASP A 45 5.72 -3.35 -9.44
C ASP A 45 5.95 -1.92 -8.93
N PHE A 46 7.08 -1.31 -9.29
CA PHE A 46 7.41 0.06 -8.93
C PHE A 46 6.55 1.08 -9.68
N GLU A 47 6.28 0.86 -10.98
CA GLU A 47 5.35 1.69 -11.75
C GLU A 47 3.93 1.66 -11.16
N ASP A 48 3.44 0.48 -10.80
CA ASP A 48 2.11 0.33 -10.21
C ASP A 48 2.04 0.95 -8.81
N TYR A 49 3.11 0.84 -8.01
CA TYR A 49 3.23 1.59 -6.76
C TYR A 49 3.14 3.10 -6.99
N ARG A 50 3.83 3.65 -7.99
CA ARG A 50 3.73 5.08 -8.32
C ARG A 50 2.32 5.50 -8.71
N LYS A 51 1.66 4.75 -9.61
CA LYS A 51 0.25 5.00 -9.98
C LYS A 51 -0.66 4.98 -8.76
N SER A 52 -0.38 4.10 -7.79
CA SER A 52 -1.14 4.04 -6.55
C SER A 52 -1.00 5.31 -5.69
N LEU A 53 0.18 5.94 -5.69
CA LEU A 53 0.39 7.22 -4.99
C LEU A 53 -0.41 8.34 -5.67
N ASP A 54 -0.34 8.42 -7.00
CA ASP A 54 -1.09 9.44 -7.77
C ASP A 54 -2.61 9.26 -7.61
N ALA A 55 -3.06 8.01 -7.45
CA ALA A 55 -4.45 7.68 -7.21
C ALA A 55 -4.87 7.86 -5.74
N ASN A 56 -3.99 8.26 -4.82
CA ASN A 56 -4.24 8.26 -3.37
C ASN A 56 -4.76 6.91 -2.84
N ALA A 57 -4.25 5.80 -3.38
CA ALA A 57 -4.62 4.44 -2.99
C ALA A 57 -4.37 4.16 -1.49
N PRO A 58 -5.05 3.16 -0.91
CA PRO A 58 -4.74 2.70 0.44
C PRO A 58 -3.25 2.31 0.60
N PRO A 59 -2.75 2.24 1.85
CA PRO A 59 -1.42 1.71 2.11
C PRO A 59 -1.22 0.33 1.46
N LEU A 60 -0.13 0.18 0.69
CA LEU A 60 0.15 -1.03 -0.06
C LEU A 60 0.33 -2.24 0.88
N VAL A 61 -0.39 -3.33 0.57
CA VAL A 61 -0.27 -4.63 1.24
C VAL A 61 0.24 -5.69 0.26
N ILE A 62 1.00 -6.66 0.77
CA ILE A 62 1.65 -7.69 -0.05
C ILE A 62 1.05 -9.09 0.11
N ALA A 63 0.23 -9.29 1.15
CA ALA A 63 -0.49 -10.53 1.41
C ALA A 63 -1.69 -10.25 2.33
N SER A 64 -2.68 -11.14 2.32
CA SER A 64 -3.79 -11.15 3.25
C SER A 64 -4.01 -12.56 3.81
N PHE A 65 -4.39 -12.64 5.07
CA PHE A 65 -4.64 -13.89 5.80
C PHE A 65 -5.93 -13.75 6.60
N GLU A 66 -6.71 -14.83 6.70
CA GLU A 66 -7.92 -14.84 7.52
C GLU A 66 -7.57 -14.89 9.00
N THR A 67 -6.49 -15.59 9.35
CA THR A 67 -6.06 -15.77 10.74
C THR A 67 -4.61 -15.38 10.98
N ARG A 68 -4.32 -15.06 12.24
CA ARG A 68 -2.96 -14.77 12.68
C ARG A 68 -2.04 -15.98 12.54
N ASP A 69 -2.54 -17.18 12.83
CA ASP A 69 -1.76 -18.42 12.73
C ASP A 69 -1.30 -18.69 11.29
N GLU A 70 -2.17 -18.45 10.29
CA GLU A 70 -1.83 -18.53 8.87
C GLU A 70 -0.73 -17.53 8.49
N ALA A 71 -0.87 -16.28 8.92
CA ALA A 71 0.09 -15.23 8.65
C ALA A 71 1.47 -15.53 9.28
N GLU A 72 1.48 -16.03 10.52
CA GLU A 72 2.71 -16.42 11.22
C GLU A 72 3.36 -17.64 10.58
N ALA A 73 2.57 -18.64 10.16
CA ALA A 73 3.06 -19.80 9.42
C ALA A 73 3.70 -19.39 8.09
N TRP A 74 3.04 -18.50 7.33
CA TRP A 74 3.58 -17.92 6.10
C TRP A 74 4.90 -17.18 6.36
N LEU A 75 4.95 -16.31 7.37
CA LEU A 75 6.14 -15.53 7.70
C LEU A 75 7.33 -16.42 8.10
N LYS A 76 7.05 -17.50 8.83
CA LYS A 76 8.05 -18.50 9.22
C LYS A 76 8.58 -19.28 8.02
N ALA A 77 7.73 -19.64 7.07
CA ALA A 77 8.10 -20.36 5.86
C ALA A 77 8.80 -19.49 4.81
N HIS A 78 8.60 -18.17 4.84
CA HIS A 78 9.13 -17.27 3.83
C HIS A 78 10.68 -17.26 3.84
N PRO A 79 11.38 -17.55 2.72
CA PRO A 79 12.85 -17.64 2.72
C PRO A 79 13.55 -16.32 3.08
N ARG A 80 12.97 -15.19 2.64
CA ARG A 80 13.44 -13.82 2.92
C ARG A 80 12.23 -12.93 3.15
N PRO A 81 11.74 -12.82 4.40
CA PRO A 81 10.61 -11.95 4.71
C PRO A 81 10.88 -10.50 4.29
N PRO A 82 9.93 -9.83 3.62
CA PRO A 82 10.08 -8.45 3.19
C PRO A 82 9.91 -7.50 4.39
N LEU A 83 11.04 -7.06 4.96
CA LEU A 83 11.07 -6.13 6.09
C LEU A 83 10.25 -4.87 5.80
N GLY A 84 9.39 -4.48 6.74
CA GLY A 84 8.64 -3.24 6.71
C GLY A 84 7.38 -3.26 5.85
N ALA A 85 7.22 -4.30 5.00
CA ALA A 85 6.01 -4.50 4.20
C ALA A 85 4.78 -4.75 5.08
N GLN A 86 3.61 -4.43 4.54
CA GLN A 86 2.33 -4.58 5.23
C GLN A 86 1.58 -5.80 4.72
N VAL A 87 0.90 -6.50 5.62
CA VAL A 87 -0.03 -7.59 5.30
C VAL A 87 -1.34 -7.33 6.02
N LEU A 88 -2.42 -7.93 5.53
CA LEU A 88 -3.69 -7.95 6.23
C LEU A 88 -3.84 -9.26 7.00
N VAL A 89 -4.28 -9.18 8.24
CA VAL A 89 -4.67 -10.34 9.06
C VAL A 89 -6.06 -10.05 9.58
N ALA A 90 -7.05 -10.84 9.19
CA ALA A 90 -8.47 -10.58 9.48
C ALA A 90 -8.89 -9.13 9.10
N ASN A 91 -8.47 -8.67 7.91
CA ASN A 91 -8.64 -7.30 7.41
C ASN A 91 -7.92 -6.18 8.20
N GLU A 92 -7.11 -6.51 9.21
CA GLU A 92 -6.32 -5.52 9.95
C GLU A 92 -4.88 -5.46 9.45
N TYR A 93 -4.36 -4.23 9.33
CA TYR A 93 -2.99 -4.00 8.89
C TYR A 93 -1.98 -4.48 9.93
N HIS A 94 -1.01 -5.25 9.46
CA HIS A 94 0.14 -5.71 10.23
C HIS A 94 1.42 -5.41 9.46
N ARG A 95 2.48 -5.04 10.18
CA ARG A 95 3.80 -4.80 9.61
C ARG A 95 4.72 -5.99 9.88
N ILE A 96 5.48 -6.39 8.86
CA ILE A 96 6.51 -7.41 8.98
C ILE A 96 7.77 -6.79 9.59
N ILE A 97 8.22 -7.36 10.70
CA ILE A 97 9.56 -7.12 11.25
C ILE A 97 10.43 -8.32 10.93
N TYR A 98 11.55 -8.06 10.27
CA TYR A 98 12.56 -9.08 9.99
C TYR A 98 13.97 -8.54 10.29
N VAL A 99 14.62 -9.12 11.28
CA VAL A 99 16.03 -8.85 11.60
C VAL A 99 16.85 -10.01 11.08
N ARG A 100 17.66 -9.75 10.05
CA ARG A 100 18.37 -10.80 9.31
C ARG A 100 19.45 -11.47 10.17
N GLU A 101 20.15 -10.71 11.00
CA GLU A 101 21.29 -11.15 11.81
C GLU A 101 20.85 -12.16 12.87
N THR A 102 19.68 -11.94 13.46
CA THR A 102 19.12 -12.77 14.53
C THR A 102 18.01 -13.70 14.05
N GLN A 103 17.66 -13.63 12.76
CA GLN A 103 16.51 -14.31 12.15
C GLN A 103 15.18 -14.07 12.87
N VAL A 104 15.07 -12.96 13.62
CA VAL A 104 13.82 -12.59 14.29
C VAL A 104 12.81 -12.19 13.22
N ARG A 105 11.63 -12.82 13.26
CA ARG A 105 10.51 -12.57 12.37
C ARG A 105 9.27 -12.33 13.22
N LYS A 106 8.63 -11.18 13.09
CA LYS A 106 7.41 -10.85 13.84
C LYS A 106 6.40 -10.15 12.94
N LEU A 107 5.12 -10.42 13.22
CA LEU A 107 4.01 -9.60 12.77
C LEU A 107 3.63 -8.65 13.91
N LEU A 108 3.66 -7.36 13.64
CA LEU A 108 3.19 -6.35 14.58
C LEU A 108 1.88 -5.74 14.06
N PRO A 109 0.81 -5.68 14.86
CA PRO A 109 -0.37 -4.91 14.52
C PRO A 109 0.03 -3.47 14.17
N ASN A 110 -0.52 -2.96 13.09
CA ASN A 110 -0.28 -1.61 12.59
C ASN A 110 -1.60 -0.95 12.12
N PRO A 111 -2.61 -0.84 13.00
CA PRO A 111 -3.88 -0.20 12.64
C PRO A 111 -3.67 1.24 12.18
N GLY A 112 -2.64 1.90 12.70
CA GLY A 112 -2.23 3.26 12.34
C GLY A 112 -2.06 3.48 10.83
N ALA A 113 -1.64 2.47 10.05
CA ALA A 113 -1.50 2.66 8.60
C ALA A 113 -2.81 3.07 7.93
N LEU A 114 -3.92 2.41 8.28
CA LEU A 114 -5.23 2.75 7.74
C LEU A 114 -5.82 3.98 8.44
N GLU A 115 -5.64 4.10 9.76
CA GLU A 115 -6.20 5.21 10.53
C GLU A 115 -5.67 6.56 10.05
N HIS A 116 -4.34 6.71 9.90
CA HIS A 116 -3.74 7.96 9.45
C HIS A 116 -4.18 8.29 8.01
N TYR A 117 -4.28 7.27 7.16
CA TYR A 117 -4.75 7.42 5.78
C TYR A 117 -6.22 7.91 5.72
N LEU A 118 -7.10 7.36 6.56
CA LEU A 118 -8.49 7.82 6.66
C LEU A 118 -8.61 9.21 7.29
N GLU A 119 -7.78 9.52 8.29
CA GLU A 119 -7.73 10.84 8.94
C GLU A 119 -7.32 11.94 7.96
N ASP A 120 -6.32 11.69 7.12
CA ASP A 120 -5.88 12.65 6.11
C ASP A 120 -7.00 12.96 5.10
N MET A 121 -7.69 11.94 4.59
CA MET A 121 -8.86 12.14 3.71
C MET A 121 -10.02 12.85 4.43
N THR A 122 -10.25 12.53 5.71
CA THR A 122 -11.31 13.19 6.50
C THR A 122 -10.99 14.66 6.73
N ARG A 123 -9.71 15.01 6.94
CA ARG A 123 -9.24 16.39 7.10
C ARG A 123 -9.42 17.21 5.83
N GLU A 124 -9.20 16.61 4.68
CA GLU A 124 -9.40 17.24 3.36
C GLU A 124 -10.89 17.38 2.98
N GLY A 125 -11.76 16.64 3.67
CA GLY A 125 -13.20 16.57 3.43
C GLY A 125 -13.55 15.34 2.59
N LEU A 126 -14.43 14.49 3.12
CA LEU A 126 -14.82 13.27 2.44
C LEU A 126 -15.57 13.58 1.14
N PRO A 127 -15.22 12.93 0.02
CA PRO A 127 -15.95 13.07 -1.22
C PRO A 127 -17.35 12.46 -1.08
N ALA A 128 -18.26 12.86 -1.97
CA ALA A 128 -19.60 12.29 -2.00
C ALA A 128 -19.54 10.77 -2.21
N PRO A 129 -20.37 9.99 -1.48
CA PRO A 129 -20.41 8.56 -1.64
C PRO A 129 -20.90 8.20 -3.03
N VAL A 130 -20.23 7.25 -3.69
CA VAL A 130 -20.58 6.82 -5.05
C VAL A 130 -21.78 5.86 -5.07
N ALA A 131 -22.08 5.25 -3.93
CA ALA A 131 -23.19 4.33 -3.75
C ALA A 131 -23.64 4.29 -2.28
N THR A 132 -24.90 3.89 -2.06
CA THR A 132 -25.52 3.78 -0.73
C THR A 132 -26.22 2.44 -0.62
N PHE A 133 -26.00 1.75 0.49
CA PHE A 133 -26.52 0.42 0.79
C PHE A 133 -27.13 0.39 2.19
N THR A 134 -28.11 -0.48 2.39
CA THR A 134 -28.68 -0.73 3.73
C THR A 134 -27.88 -1.78 4.50
N ARG A 135 -27.32 -2.78 3.80
CA ARG A 135 -26.60 -3.89 4.42
C ARG A 135 -25.19 -3.99 3.83
N ARG A 136 -24.26 -4.47 4.66
CA ARG A 136 -22.87 -4.68 4.26
C ARG A 136 -22.73 -5.69 3.13
N GLU A 137 -23.49 -6.78 3.18
CA GLU A 137 -23.47 -7.83 2.15
C GLU A 137 -23.83 -7.30 0.75
N ASP A 138 -24.75 -6.33 0.67
CA ASP A 138 -25.15 -5.71 -0.61
C ASP A 138 -24.00 -4.83 -1.17
N ALA A 139 -23.27 -4.14 -0.28
CA ALA A 139 -22.10 -3.35 -0.65
C ALA A 139 -20.92 -4.22 -1.10
N GLU A 140 -20.68 -5.35 -0.43
CA GLU A 140 -19.65 -6.32 -0.80
C GLU A 140 -19.95 -6.92 -2.17
N ALA A 141 -21.19 -7.36 -2.41
CA ALA A 141 -21.62 -7.86 -3.72
C ALA A 141 -21.47 -6.81 -4.83
N TRP A 142 -21.79 -5.54 -4.54
CA TRP A 142 -21.57 -4.45 -5.49
C TRP A 142 -20.09 -4.25 -5.81
N LEU A 143 -19.21 -4.24 -4.80
CA LEU A 143 -17.77 -4.09 -5.00
C LEU A 143 -17.20 -5.25 -5.81
N ASP A 144 -17.68 -6.47 -5.56
CA ASP A 144 -17.26 -7.66 -6.28
C ASP A 144 -17.71 -7.69 -7.73
N SER A 145 -18.86 -7.07 -8.04
CA SER A 145 -19.38 -6.95 -9.39
C SER A 145 -18.64 -5.92 -10.26
N GLN A 146 -17.79 -5.06 -9.68
CA GLN A 146 -17.07 -4.04 -10.44
C GLN A 146 -16.01 -4.68 -11.36
N PRO A 147 -16.10 -4.52 -12.69
CA PRO A 147 -15.16 -5.13 -13.64
C PRO A 147 -13.75 -4.53 -13.50
N GLU A 148 -13.68 -3.22 -13.28
CA GLU A 148 -12.45 -2.50 -12.94
C GLU A 148 -12.73 -1.77 -11.61
N PRO A 149 -12.37 -2.37 -10.47
CA PRO A 149 -12.64 -1.76 -9.19
C PRO A 149 -11.78 -0.49 -9.05
N PRO A 150 -12.35 0.64 -8.64
CA PRO A 150 -11.55 1.82 -8.33
C PRO A 150 -10.58 1.47 -7.19
N SER A 151 -9.39 2.07 -7.20
CA SER A 151 -8.39 1.89 -6.14
C SER A 151 -9.00 2.12 -4.76
N GLN A 152 -9.86 3.15 -4.66
CA GLN A 152 -10.69 3.42 -3.51
C GLN A 152 -11.86 4.35 -3.86
N VAL A 153 -13.02 4.14 -3.22
CA VAL A 153 -14.18 5.03 -3.27
C VAL A 153 -14.92 5.01 -1.95
N PHE A 154 -15.61 6.10 -1.62
CA PHE A 154 -16.48 6.16 -0.46
C PHE A 154 -17.89 5.69 -0.82
N ILE A 155 -18.50 4.93 0.09
CA ILE A 155 -19.89 4.48 0.01
C ILE A 155 -20.57 4.69 1.36
N LEU A 156 -21.90 4.64 1.38
CA LEU A 156 -22.67 4.60 2.62
C LEU A 156 -23.20 3.19 2.84
N ILE A 157 -23.08 2.70 4.08
CA ILE A 157 -23.74 1.47 4.53
C ILE A 157 -24.52 1.82 5.79
N ALA A 158 -25.84 1.66 5.73
CA ALA A 158 -26.75 2.04 6.82
C ALA A 158 -26.57 3.48 7.33
N GLY A 159 -26.17 4.41 6.44
CA GLY A 159 -25.94 5.82 6.78
C GLY A 159 -24.54 6.15 7.32
N GLU A 160 -23.64 5.16 7.39
CA GLU A 160 -22.24 5.36 7.82
C GLU A 160 -21.28 5.29 6.64
N TYR A 161 -20.29 6.19 6.63
CA TYR A 161 -19.24 6.19 5.62
C TYR A 161 -18.35 4.95 5.72
N HIS A 162 -18.16 4.32 4.57
CA HIS A 162 -17.23 3.22 4.40
C HIS A 162 -16.33 3.52 3.21
N LEU A 163 -15.06 3.14 3.33
CA LEU A 163 -14.12 3.15 2.23
C LEU A 163 -14.12 1.77 1.58
N ALA A 164 -14.59 1.70 0.34
CA ALA A 164 -14.42 0.54 -0.51
C ALA A 164 -13.06 0.61 -1.18
N VAL A 165 -12.28 -0.46 -1.07
CA VAL A 165 -10.87 -0.48 -1.43
C VAL A 165 -10.54 -1.67 -2.33
N TYR A 166 -9.67 -1.44 -3.32
CA TYR A 166 -9.02 -2.47 -4.10
C TYR A 166 -7.50 -2.51 -3.87
N HIS A 167 -7.04 -3.54 -3.18
CA HIS A 167 -5.63 -3.84 -2.97
C HIS A 167 -5.06 -4.57 -4.20
N HIS A 168 -4.74 -3.80 -5.24
CA HIS A 168 -4.35 -4.32 -6.57
C HIS A 168 -3.26 -5.40 -6.53
N ARG A 169 -2.24 -5.25 -5.67
CA ARG A 169 -1.12 -6.19 -5.57
C ARG A 169 -1.53 -7.59 -5.14
N ILE A 170 -2.57 -7.71 -4.32
CA ILE A 170 -3.11 -8.99 -3.83
C ILE A 170 -4.50 -9.30 -4.38
N ARG A 171 -5.03 -8.43 -5.26
CA ARG A 171 -6.36 -8.50 -5.85
C ARG A 171 -7.48 -8.66 -4.83
N LEU A 172 -7.33 -8.02 -3.66
CA LEU A 172 -8.31 -8.08 -2.59
C LEU A 172 -9.22 -6.86 -2.64
N ARG A 173 -10.53 -7.12 -2.57
CA ARG A 173 -11.57 -6.12 -2.40
C ARG A 173 -12.04 -6.14 -0.95
N THR A 174 -12.15 -4.98 -0.32
CA THR A 174 -12.55 -4.91 1.08
C THR A 174 -13.20 -3.58 1.42
N LEU A 175 -13.93 -3.54 2.53
CA LEU A 175 -14.67 -2.37 3.02
C LEU A 175 -14.20 -2.02 4.43
N TYR A 176 -13.70 -0.79 4.60
CA TYR A 176 -13.27 -0.26 5.89
C TYR A 176 -14.27 0.77 6.42
N PRO A 177 -14.68 0.69 7.69
CA PRO A 177 -15.51 1.73 8.29
C PRO A 177 -14.69 3.02 8.47
N VAL A 178 -15.28 4.16 8.14
CA VAL A 178 -14.72 5.48 8.43
C VAL A 178 -15.29 5.92 9.78
N ARG A 179 -14.50 5.79 10.85
CA ARG A 179 -14.98 6.09 12.20
C ARG A 179 -15.26 7.59 12.37
N GLY A 180 -16.39 7.93 13.01
CA GLY A 180 -16.66 9.26 13.54
C GLY A 180 -17.34 10.26 12.58
N THR A 181 -17.86 9.83 11.43
CA THR A 181 -18.57 10.72 10.51
C THR A 181 -19.97 10.17 10.20
N PRO A 182 -21.04 10.68 10.85
CA PRO A 182 -22.38 10.46 10.34
C PRO A 182 -22.50 11.11 8.95
N ALA A 183 -23.27 10.50 8.05
CA ALA A 183 -23.62 11.13 6.78
C ALA A 183 -24.22 12.53 7.02
N PRO A 184 -23.95 13.52 6.14
CA PRO A 184 -24.56 14.84 6.22
C PRO A 184 -26.10 14.78 6.11
#